data_AF-A0A8K0CFV4-F1
#
_entry.id   AF-A0A8K0CFV4-F1
#
_cell.length_a   1.000
_cell.length_b   1.000
_cell.length_c   1.000
_cell.angle_alpha   90.00
_cell.angle_beta   90.00
_cell.angle_gamma   90.00
#
_symmetry.space_group_name_H-M   'P 1'
#
loop_
_entity.id
_entity.type
_entity.pdbx_description
1 polymer ?
#
loop_
_entity_poly.entity_id
_entity_poly.type
_entity_poly.pdbx_seq_one_letter_code
_entity_poly.pdbx_strand_id
1 'polypeptide(L)'
;MIENDKCTVTEVAKAINNLISKLEARLNQTFIPLIIRNDLTKLTEEGEINKEWFYSHVVQFYKNCLDYLRLWSSQFSDIGCLEWTDLNQCVEWENVQKTLEFISEHFTANDIDESALFDEVTLIKNYATEQKIKERQEMKTLTDLRWVEIFQHFDVQQISHPQILQLVEFALCLPATNAPTERVFSIINNIWTSEMSQLTVENLKAMIAVRCNLGRSCEEFLLKIQDNSGLLKKVHSAEKYI
;
A
#
# COMPACT_ATOMS: atom_id res chain seq x y z
N MET A 1 10.17 -1.12 9.97
CA MET A 1 8.72 -1.35 10.14
C MET A 1 8.07 -1.14 8.78
N ILE A 2 7.89 -2.21 8.02
CA ILE A 2 7.14 -2.22 6.75
C ILE A 2 5.67 -2.64 7.01
N GLU A 3 5.38 -3.14 8.21
CA GLU A 3 4.04 -3.45 8.72
C GLU A 3 3.40 -2.21 9.39
N ASN A 4 3.31 -1.10 8.67
CA ASN A 4 2.50 0.03 9.13
C ASN A 4 1.28 0.13 8.21
N ASP A 5 0.08 0.26 8.78
CA ASP A 5 -1.21 0.33 8.06
C ASP A 5 -1.30 1.52 7.07
N LYS A 6 -0.29 2.40 7.06
CA LYS A 6 -0.25 3.66 6.31
C LYS A 6 0.91 3.72 5.30
N CYS A 7 1.26 2.58 4.71
CA CYS A 7 2.23 2.52 3.63
C CYS A 7 1.49 2.33 2.30
N THR A 8 1.94 2.99 1.24
CA THR A 8 1.38 2.84 -0.10
C THR A 8 2.01 1.65 -0.83
N VAL A 9 1.29 1.10 -1.82
CA VAL A 9 1.80 -0.03 -2.61
C VAL A 9 3.08 0.35 -3.39
N THR A 10 3.18 1.61 -3.81
CA THR A 10 4.35 2.21 -4.47
C THR A 10 5.57 2.31 -3.54
N GLU A 11 5.36 2.66 -2.27
CA GLU A 11 6.43 2.65 -1.26
C GLU A 11 6.97 1.24 -1.00
N VAL A 12 6.09 0.23 -0.93
CA VAL A 12 6.49 -1.18 -0.80
C VAL A 12 7.25 -1.65 -2.03
N ALA A 13 6.77 -1.33 -3.24
CA ALA A 13 7.45 -1.66 -4.49
C ALA A 13 8.87 -1.06 -4.53
N LYS A 14 9.03 0.22 -4.14
CA LYS A 14 10.33 0.89 -4.03
C LYS A 14 11.26 0.21 -3.01
N ALA A 15 10.73 -0.19 -1.85
CA ALA A 15 11.51 -0.88 -0.83
C ALA A 15 12.02 -2.25 -1.32
N ILE A 16 11.17 -3.00 -2.03
CA ILE A 16 11.53 -4.30 -2.62
C ILE A 16 12.57 -4.12 -3.72
N ASN A 17 12.37 -3.17 -4.64
CA ASN A 17 13.33 -2.90 -5.72
C ASN A 17 14.70 -2.49 -5.17
N ASN A 18 14.74 -1.66 -4.13
CA ASN A 18 15.99 -1.28 -3.45
C ASN A 18 16.70 -2.49 -2.83
N LEU A 19 15.94 -3.40 -2.21
CA LEU A 19 16.48 -4.65 -1.66
C LEU A 19 17.05 -5.55 -2.77
N ILE A 20 16.34 -5.71 -3.88
CA ILE A 20 16.80 -6.46 -5.06
C ILE A 20 18.13 -5.88 -5.55
N SER A 21 18.22 -4.56 -5.79
CA SER A 21 19.47 -3.92 -6.24
C SER A 21 20.64 -4.13 -5.27
N LYS A 22 20.38 -4.07 -3.95
CA LYS A 22 21.40 -4.36 -2.93
C LYS A 22 21.88 -5.81 -2.96
N LEU A 23 20.96 -6.76 -3.15
CA LEU A 23 21.29 -8.18 -3.23
C LEU A 23 22.03 -8.52 -4.53
N GLU A 24 21.67 -7.89 -5.65
CA GLU A 24 22.40 -8.01 -6.92
C GLU A 24 23.83 -7.48 -6.78
N ALA A 25 24.02 -6.31 -6.17
CA ALA A 25 25.35 -5.76 -5.93
C ALA A 25 26.20 -6.70 -5.05
N ARG A 26 25.59 -7.30 -4.01
CA ARG A 26 26.25 -8.28 -3.16
C ARG A 26 26.58 -9.58 -3.89
N LEU A 27 25.67 -10.08 -4.73
CA LEU A 27 25.90 -11.27 -5.57
C LEU A 27 27.06 -11.04 -6.53
N ASN A 28 27.07 -9.91 -7.24
CA ASN A 28 28.10 -9.56 -8.22
C ASN A 28 29.50 -9.46 -7.60
N GLN A 29 29.57 -9.00 -6.34
CA GLN A 29 30.82 -8.93 -5.59
C GLN A 29 31.12 -10.19 -4.77
N THR A 30 30.24 -11.20 -4.81
CA THR A 30 30.27 -12.37 -3.91
C THR A 30 30.53 -11.95 -2.46
N PHE A 31 29.79 -10.94 -2.02
CA PHE A 31 30.02 -10.24 -0.78
C PHE A 31 29.78 -11.15 0.42
N ILE A 32 30.72 -11.14 1.36
CA ILE A 32 30.53 -11.66 2.72
C ILE A 32 31.13 -10.69 3.74
N PRO A 33 30.49 -10.48 4.90
CA PRO A 33 31.01 -9.61 5.95
C PRO A 33 32.41 -10.01 6.43
N LEU A 34 33.19 -9.04 6.94
CA LEU A 34 34.54 -9.29 7.44
C LEU A 34 34.58 -10.37 8.53
N ILE A 35 33.61 -10.37 9.44
CA ILE A 35 33.51 -11.36 10.52
C ILE A 35 33.45 -12.78 9.92
N ILE A 36 32.55 -12.99 8.95
CA ILE A 36 32.40 -14.27 8.25
C ILE A 36 33.66 -14.65 7.47
N ARG A 37 34.40 -13.69 6.89
CA ARG A 37 35.70 -13.95 6.24
C ARG A 37 36.76 -14.43 7.21
N ASN A 38 36.82 -13.83 8.39
CA ASN A 38 37.77 -14.22 9.42
C ASN A 38 37.48 -15.64 9.92
N ASP A 39 36.21 -15.95 10.16
CA ASP A 39 35.79 -17.29 10.59
C ASP A 39 36.01 -18.33 9.49
N LEU A 40 35.69 -18.01 8.23
CA LEU A 40 35.94 -18.89 7.08
C LEU A 40 37.43 -19.20 6.92
N THR A 41 38.31 -18.20 7.14
CA THR A 41 39.77 -18.41 7.04
C THR A 41 40.24 -19.42 8.09
N LYS A 42 39.83 -19.26 9.35
CA LYS A 42 40.16 -20.20 10.43
C LYS A 42 39.68 -21.62 10.14
N LEU A 43 38.40 -21.76 9.77
CA LEU A 43 37.79 -23.06 9.48
C LEU A 43 38.40 -23.75 8.24
N THR A 44 38.93 -22.96 7.29
CA THR A 44 39.65 -23.51 6.13
C THR A 44 41.06 -23.97 6.53
N GLU A 45 41.76 -23.22 7.38
CA GLU A 45 43.09 -23.59 7.93
C GLU A 45 43.02 -24.85 8.81
N GLU A 46 41.93 -25.01 9.56
CA GLU A 46 41.63 -26.18 10.39
C GLU A 46 41.16 -27.40 9.57
N GLY A 47 40.90 -27.23 8.27
CA GLY A 47 40.45 -28.29 7.37
C GLY A 47 38.98 -28.69 7.52
N GLU A 48 38.19 -27.93 8.26
CA GLU A 48 36.78 -28.22 8.53
C GLU A 48 35.86 -27.85 7.35
N ILE A 49 36.23 -26.82 6.57
CA ILE A 49 35.40 -26.29 5.48
C ILE A 49 36.23 -26.09 4.21
N ASN A 50 35.63 -26.49 3.08
CA ASN A 50 36.14 -26.12 1.76
C ASN A 50 35.65 -24.71 1.37
N LYS A 51 36.60 -23.82 1.07
CA LYS A 51 36.33 -22.42 0.70
C LYS A 51 35.48 -22.29 -0.56
N GLU A 52 35.75 -23.07 -1.61
CA GLU A 52 34.98 -23.02 -2.86
C GLU A 52 33.53 -23.49 -2.65
N TRP A 53 33.35 -24.54 -1.87
CA TRP A 53 32.03 -25.03 -1.46
C TRP A 53 31.23 -23.97 -0.69
N PHE A 54 31.87 -23.25 0.23
CA PHE A 54 31.19 -22.17 0.96
C PHE A 54 30.75 -21.05 0.02
N TYR A 55 31.63 -20.58 -0.87
CA TYR A 55 31.30 -19.52 -1.81
C TYR A 55 30.23 -19.93 -2.83
N SER A 56 30.18 -21.20 -3.24
CA SER A 56 29.08 -21.68 -4.09
C SER A 56 27.73 -21.59 -3.38
N HIS A 57 27.68 -21.88 -2.07
CA HIS A 57 26.47 -21.70 -1.24
C HIS A 57 26.10 -20.24 -1.05
N VAL A 58 27.07 -19.33 -0.89
CA VAL A 58 26.82 -17.89 -0.81
C VAL A 58 26.19 -17.38 -2.12
N VAL A 59 26.74 -17.78 -3.27
CA VAL A 59 26.17 -17.43 -4.58
C VAL A 59 24.75 -17.99 -4.72
N GLN A 60 24.54 -19.26 -4.35
CA GLN A 60 23.22 -19.88 -4.43
C GLN A 60 22.21 -19.23 -3.49
N PHE A 61 22.61 -18.85 -2.28
CA PHE A 61 21.78 -18.12 -1.34
C PHE A 61 21.28 -16.81 -1.95
N TYR A 62 22.17 -15.98 -2.50
CA TYR A 62 21.78 -14.73 -3.13
C TYR A 62 20.88 -14.94 -4.35
N LYS A 63 21.17 -15.95 -5.19
CA LYS A 63 20.31 -16.32 -6.32
C LYS A 63 18.90 -16.70 -5.85
N ASN A 64 18.79 -17.58 -4.87
CA ASN A 64 17.49 -17.99 -4.33
C ASN A 64 16.71 -16.80 -3.76
N CYS A 65 17.37 -15.90 -3.02
CA CYS A 65 16.72 -14.68 -2.52
C CYS A 65 16.22 -13.78 -3.67
N LEU A 66 17.04 -13.58 -4.71
CA LEU A 66 16.67 -12.77 -5.86
C LEU A 66 15.54 -13.39 -6.67
N ASP A 67 15.59 -14.70 -6.91
CA ASP A 67 14.55 -15.44 -7.64
C ASP A 67 13.21 -15.34 -6.89
N TYR A 68 13.23 -15.54 -5.57
CA TYR A 68 12.04 -15.35 -4.73
C TYR A 68 11.51 -13.91 -4.82
N LEU A 69 12.37 -12.91 -4.58
CA LEU A 69 11.92 -11.52 -4.56
C LEU A 69 11.40 -11.05 -5.92
N ARG A 70 12.01 -11.47 -7.03
CA ARG A 70 11.56 -11.15 -8.39
C ARG A 70 10.23 -11.80 -8.74
N LEU A 71 10.03 -13.06 -8.32
CA LEU A 71 8.75 -13.74 -8.50
C LEU A 71 7.64 -12.96 -7.79
N TRP A 72 7.89 -12.53 -6.55
CA TRP A 72 6.94 -11.75 -5.76
C TRP A 72 6.81 -10.29 -6.21
N SER A 73 7.84 -9.69 -6.81
CA SER A 73 7.79 -8.29 -7.23
C SER A 73 7.13 -8.09 -8.59
N SER A 74 6.92 -9.16 -9.35
CA SER A 74 6.27 -9.11 -10.67
C SER A 74 4.90 -8.45 -10.61
N GLN A 75 4.14 -8.66 -9.54
CA GLN A 75 2.83 -8.01 -9.33
C GLN A 75 2.90 -6.48 -9.15
N PHE A 76 4.08 -5.90 -8.88
CA PHE A 76 4.25 -4.46 -8.74
C PHE A 76 4.74 -3.78 -10.00
N SER A 77 5.11 -4.51 -11.07
CA SER A 77 5.60 -3.89 -12.31
C SER A 77 4.59 -2.94 -12.92
N ASP A 78 3.32 -3.33 -12.84
CA ASP A 78 2.21 -2.60 -13.48
C ASP A 78 1.80 -1.37 -12.65
N ILE A 79 2.15 -1.38 -11.37
CA ILE A 79 1.82 -0.33 -10.38
C ILE A 79 2.86 0.81 -10.40
N GLY A 80 3.98 0.62 -11.11
CA GLY A 80 5.01 1.66 -11.28
C GLY A 80 4.47 2.96 -11.88
N CYS A 81 3.39 2.89 -12.67
CA CYS A 81 2.72 4.07 -13.19
C CYS A 81 2.16 4.98 -12.08
N LEU A 82 1.83 4.45 -10.90
CA LEU A 82 1.24 5.20 -9.78
C LEU A 82 2.27 5.90 -8.91
N GLU A 83 3.58 5.74 -9.14
CA GLU A 83 4.62 6.24 -8.25
C GLU A 83 4.62 7.76 -8.04
N TRP A 84 4.07 8.52 -8.99
CA TRP A 84 3.93 9.98 -8.87
C TRP A 84 2.98 10.39 -7.74
N THR A 85 2.07 9.50 -7.34
CA THR A 85 1.12 9.74 -6.24
C THR A 85 1.81 9.83 -4.88
N ASP A 86 3.04 9.34 -4.73
CA ASP A 86 3.79 9.52 -3.49
C ASP A 86 4.20 10.99 -3.24
N LEU A 87 4.13 11.85 -4.27
CA LEU A 87 4.54 13.25 -4.22
C LEU A 87 5.97 13.43 -3.70
N ASN A 88 6.85 12.48 -4.02
CA ASN A 88 8.28 12.52 -3.68
C ASN A 88 9.12 13.29 -4.72
N GLN A 89 8.52 13.59 -5.86
CA GLN A 89 9.10 14.39 -6.95
C GLN A 89 7.98 15.22 -7.55
N CYS A 90 8.33 16.25 -8.31
CA CYS A 90 7.35 17.02 -9.06
C CYS A 90 6.52 16.08 -9.93
N VAL A 91 5.21 16.31 -9.96
CA VAL A 91 4.31 15.51 -10.78
C VAL A 91 4.64 15.80 -12.24
N GLU A 92 4.87 14.76 -13.03
CA GLU A 92 5.08 14.88 -14.47
C GLU A 92 3.88 14.35 -15.24
N TRP A 93 3.50 15.06 -16.30
CA TRP A 93 2.31 14.69 -17.08
C TRP A 93 2.47 13.30 -17.68
N GLU A 94 3.67 12.95 -18.16
CA GLU A 94 3.96 11.63 -18.71
C GLU A 94 3.62 10.49 -17.74
N ASN A 95 3.84 10.69 -16.43
CA ASN A 95 3.55 9.66 -15.41
C ASN A 95 2.05 9.57 -15.13
N VAL A 96 1.35 10.71 -15.11
CA VAL A 96 -0.11 10.75 -14.95
C VAL A 96 -0.80 10.14 -16.17
N GLN A 97 -0.32 10.44 -17.37
CA GLN A 97 -0.83 9.87 -18.62
C GLN A 97 -0.68 8.34 -18.64
N LYS A 98 0.49 7.80 -18.25
CA LYS A 98 0.68 6.35 -18.11
C LYS A 98 -0.32 5.72 -17.12
N THR A 99 -0.65 6.42 -16.04
CA THR A 99 -1.68 5.96 -15.08
C THR A 99 -3.06 5.95 -15.72
N LEU A 100 -3.41 7.00 -16.48
CA LEU A 100 -4.70 7.08 -17.17
C LEU A 100 -4.84 5.98 -18.22
N GLU A 101 -3.79 5.73 -19.01
CA GLU A 101 -3.71 4.63 -19.97
C GLU A 101 -3.91 3.27 -19.27
N PHE A 102 -3.17 3.02 -18.18
CA PHE A 102 -3.31 1.80 -17.39
C PHE A 102 -4.73 1.60 -16.84
N ILE A 103 -5.34 2.64 -16.27
CA ILE A 103 -6.71 2.59 -15.75
C ILE A 103 -7.70 2.33 -16.89
N SER A 104 -7.50 2.97 -18.05
CA SER A 104 -8.40 2.82 -19.21
C SER A 104 -8.34 1.43 -19.84
N GLU A 105 -7.18 0.79 -19.82
CA GLU A 105 -7.02 -0.59 -20.29
C GLU A 105 -7.71 -1.60 -19.37
N HIS A 106 -7.69 -1.39 -18.06
CA HIS A 106 -8.19 -2.35 -17.06
C HIS A 106 -9.63 -2.06 -16.59
N PHE A 107 -10.08 -0.81 -16.69
CA PHE A 107 -11.37 -0.34 -16.19
C PHE A 107 -12.09 0.46 -17.28
N THR A 108 -12.91 -0.24 -18.07
CA THR A 108 -13.65 0.32 -19.22
C THR A 108 -14.77 1.31 -18.86
N ALA A 109 -15.07 1.48 -17.57
CA ALA A 109 -16.11 2.36 -17.06
C ALA A 109 -15.55 3.61 -16.36
N ASN A 110 -14.33 4.04 -16.72
CA ASN A 110 -13.81 5.31 -16.20
C ASN A 110 -14.34 6.49 -17.03
N ASP A 111 -14.85 7.51 -16.37
CA ASP A 111 -15.38 8.74 -16.99
C ASP A 111 -14.35 9.88 -16.88
N ILE A 112 -13.05 9.56 -17.02
CA ILE A 112 -11.98 10.53 -16.83
C ILE A 112 -11.77 11.34 -18.12
N ASP A 113 -12.12 12.63 -18.09
CA ASP A 113 -11.72 13.61 -19.10
C ASP A 113 -10.22 13.94 -18.97
N GLU A 114 -9.43 13.50 -19.96
CA GLU A 114 -7.99 13.73 -20.05
C GLU A 114 -7.62 15.22 -20.13
N SER A 115 -8.40 16.03 -20.84
CA SER A 115 -8.12 17.45 -21.01
C SER A 115 -8.31 18.19 -19.68
N ALA A 116 -9.42 17.91 -18.99
CA ALA A 116 -9.65 18.44 -17.65
C ALA A 116 -8.58 17.94 -16.65
N LEU A 117 -8.18 16.66 -16.73
CA LEU A 117 -7.11 16.11 -15.90
C LEU A 117 -5.79 16.83 -16.12
N PHE A 118 -5.42 17.17 -17.37
CA PHE A 118 -4.20 17.91 -17.67
C PHE A 118 -4.17 19.28 -16.98
N ASP A 119 -5.30 20.00 -17.02
CA ASP A 119 -5.45 21.30 -16.37
C ASP A 119 -5.31 21.16 -14.84
N GLU A 120 -5.95 20.16 -14.23
CA GLU A 120 -5.85 19.86 -12.80
C GLU A 120 -4.41 19.50 -12.37
N VAL A 121 -3.71 18.69 -13.17
CA VAL A 121 -2.29 18.34 -12.92
C VAL A 121 -1.42 19.59 -12.97
N THR A 122 -1.67 20.50 -13.90
CA THR A 122 -0.93 21.76 -14.02
C THR A 122 -1.09 22.60 -12.75
N LEU A 123 -2.29 22.65 -12.17
CA LEU A 123 -2.55 23.34 -10.90
C LEU A 123 -1.79 22.68 -9.73
N ILE A 124 -1.73 21.34 -9.69
CA ILE A 124 -0.97 20.61 -8.68
C ILE A 124 0.52 20.89 -8.81
N LYS A 125 1.09 20.87 -10.01
CA LYS A 125 2.50 21.20 -10.23
C LYS A 125 2.85 22.59 -9.69
N ASN A 126 1.96 23.56 -9.90
CA ASN A 126 2.15 24.93 -9.41
C ASN A 126 2.09 25.03 -7.88
N TYR A 127 1.27 24.20 -7.23
CA TYR A 127 1.15 24.19 -5.78
C TYR A 127 2.22 23.35 -5.07
N ALA A 128 2.48 22.14 -5.56
CA ALA A 128 3.41 21.16 -5.02
C ALA A 128 4.81 21.35 -5.61
N THR A 129 5.40 22.52 -5.36
CA THR A 129 6.74 22.87 -5.84
C THR A 129 7.82 21.98 -5.22
N GLU A 130 9.00 21.93 -5.85
CA GLU A 130 10.16 21.19 -5.33
C GLU A 130 10.50 21.55 -3.88
N GLN A 131 10.33 22.81 -3.50
CA GLN A 131 10.59 23.27 -2.14
C GLN A 131 9.63 22.60 -1.15
N LYS A 132 8.31 22.65 -1.41
CA LYS A 132 7.33 22.01 -0.54
C LYS A 132 7.51 20.50 -0.48
N ILE A 133 7.89 19.88 -1.59
CA ILE A 133 8.17 18.44 -1.62
C ILE A 133 9.34 18.10 -0.70
N LYS A 134 10.44 18.88 -0.75
CA LYS A 134 11.60 18.70 0.14
C LYS A 134 11.22 18.88 1.61
N GLU A 135 10.48 19.94 1.95
CA GLU A 135 10.00 20.20 3.31
C GLU A 135 9.16 19.02 3.84
N ARG A 136 8.25 18.47 3.01
CA ARG A 136 7.43 17.29 3.36
C ARG A 136 8.25 16.01 3.56
N GLN A 137 9.31 15.84 2.76
CA GLN A 137 10.24 14.71 2.91
C GLN A 137 11.02 14.79 4.22
N GLU A 138 11.50 15.98 4.58
CA GLU A 138 12.20 16.22 5.85
C GLU A 138 11.27 15.97 7.05
N MET A 139 10.02 16.40 6.96
CA MET A 139 8.98 16.15 7.96
C MET A 139 8.47 14.71 8.00
N LYS A 140 8.83 13.87 7.02
CA LYS A 140 8.32 12.50 6.84
C LYS A 140 6.79 12.43 6.82
N THR A 141 6.16 13.43 6.20
CA THR A 141 4.70 13.47 6.06
C THR A 141 4.24 12.28 5.23
N LEU A 142 3.21 11.58 5.72
CA LEU A 142 2.61 10.44 5.03
C LEU A 142 1.91 10.87 3.73
N THR A 143 1.89 9.99 2.72
CA THR A 143 1.36 10.29 1.39
C THR A 143 -0.10 10.71 1.40
N ASP A 144 -0.94 10.05 2.20
CA ASP A 144 -2.36 10.40 2.40
C ASP A 144 -2.51 11.84 2.90
N LEU A 145 -1.72 12.22 3.91
CA LEU A 145 -1.76 13.56 4.48
C LEU A 145 -1.29 14.65 3.49
N ARG A 146 -0.35 14.33 2.58
CA ARG A 146 0.08 15.26 1.53
C ARG A 146 -1.05 15.59 0.57
N TRP A 147 -1.83 14.57 0.18
CA TRP A 147 -2.99 14.76 -0.70
C TRP A 147 -4.14 15.49 -0.01
N VAL A 148 -4.41 15.16 1.26
CA VAL A 148 -5.40 15.89 2.07
C VAL A 148 -5.08 17.38 2.14
N GLU A 149 -3.82 17.76 2.36
CA GLU A 149 -3.39 19.16 2.37
C GLU A 149 -3.65 19.85 1.02
N ILE A 150 -3.34 19.19 -0.10
CA ILE A 150 -3.55 19.73 -1.45
C ILE A 150 -5.03 19.94 -1.73
N PHE A 151 -5.86 18.92 -1.47
CA PHE A 151 -7.30 18.99 -1.73
C PHE A 151 -7.99 20.01 -0.83
N GLN A 152 -7.60 20.10 0.45
CA GLN A 152 -8.07 21.16 1.33
C GLN A 152 -7.70 22.56 0.82
N HIS A 153 -6.49 22.73 0.28
CA HIS A 153 -6.12 24.00 -0.33
C HIS A 153 -6.99 24.33 -1.55
N PHE A 154 -7.24 23.35 -2.42
CA PHE A 154 -8.09 23.53 -3.60
C PHE A 154 -9.53 23.83 -3.23
N ASP A 155 -10.09 23.16 -2.22
CA ASP A 155 -11.42 23.45 -1.67
C ASP A 155 -11.53 24.90 -1.17
N VAL A 156 -10.54 25.37 -0.41
CA VAL A 156 -10.50 26.76 0.08
C VAL A 156 -10.42 27.76 -1.08
N GLN A 157 -9.69 27.43 -2.15
CA GLN A 157 -9.57 28.27 -3.34
C GLN A 157 -10.73 28.06 -4.35
N GLN A 158 -11.71 27.19 -4.04
CA GLN A 158 -12.81 26.84 -4.94
C GLN A 158 -12.34 26.30 -6.31
N ILE A 159 -11.24 25.54 -6.30
CA ILE A 159 -10.68 24.89 -7.47
C ILE A 159 -11.27 23.48 -7.61
N SER A 160 -11.93 23.24 -8.74
CA SER A 160 -12.44 21.91 -9.09
C SER A 160 -11.28 20.95 -9.36
N HIS A 161 -11.34 19.75 -8.78
CA HIS A 161 -10.32 18.70 -8.94
C HIS A 161 -10.86 17.25 -8.99
N PRO A 162 -12.03 16.98 -9.62
CA PRO A 162 -12.62 15.65 -9.64
C PRO A 162 -11.76 14.60 -10.36
N GLN A 163 -11.01 14.98 -11.40
CA GLN A 163 -10.32 14.01 -12.24
C GLN A 163 -9.12 13.43 -11.49
N ILE A 164 -8.26 14.29 -10.95
CA ILE A 164 -7.10 13.86 -10.20
C ILE A 164 -7.48 13.17 -8.89
N LEU A 165 -8.58 13.58 -8.25
CA LEU A 165 -9.09 12.91 -7.06
C LEU A 165 -9.35 11.43 -7.32
N GLN A 166 -10.00 11.10 -8.45
CA GLN A 166 -10.25 9.71 -8.82
C GLN A 166 -8.96 8.89 -9.00
N LEU A 167 -7.93 9.45 -9.64
CA LEU A 167 -6.64 8.78 -9.82
C LEU A 167 -5.93 8.55 -8.48
N VAL A 168 -5.94 9.55 -7.60
CA VAL A 168 -5.32 9.46 -6.28
C VAL A 168 -6.06 8.46 -5.39
N GLU A 169 -7.39 8.49 -5.38
CA GLU A 169 -8.21 7.52 -4.66
C GLU A 169 -7.96 6.10 -5.14
N PHE A 170 -7.85 5.90 -6.47
CA PHE A 170 -7.48 4.62 -7.05
C PHE A 170 -6.11 4.15 -6.55
N ALA A 171 -5.09 5.01 -6.55
CA ALA A 171 -3.76 4.63 -6.11
C ALA A 171 -3.70 4.32 -4.60
N LEU A 172 -4.39 5.12 -3.78
CA LEU A 172 -4.37 4.99 -2.32
C LEU A 172 -5.29 3.87 -1.79
N CYS A 173 -6.25 3.38 -2.59
CA CYS A 173 -7.10 2.26 -2.18
C CYS A 173 -6.44 0.90 -2.38
N LEU A 174 -5.31 0.83 -3.11
CA LEU A 174 -4.56 -0.40 -3.29
C LEU A 174 -3.83 -0.77 -1.99
N PRO A 175 -4.14 -1.93 -1.38
CA PRO A 175 -3.50 -2.34 -0.15
C PRO A 175 -2.03 -2.68 -0.41
N ALA A 176 -1.13 -2.06 0.33
CA ALA A 176 0.31 -2.31 0.21
C ALA A 176 0.76 -3.65 0.78
N THR A 177 -0.03 -4.21 1.70
CA THR A 177 0.24 -5.49 2.37
C THR A 177 -1.05 -6.30 2.49
N ASN A 178 -0.92 -7.58 2.79
CA ASN A 178 -2.05 -8.43 3.14
C ASN A 178 -2.54 -8.21 4.59
N ALA A 179 -1.91 -7.34 5.38
CA ALA A 179 -2.25 -7.12 6.79
C ALA A 179 -3.74 -6.73 7.01
N PRO A 180 -4.37 -5.88 6.18
CA PRO A 180 -5.81 -5.62 6.29
C PRO A 180 -6.65 -6.89 6.10
N THR A 181 -6.27 -7.74 5.14
CA THR A 181 -6.94 -9.02 4.87
C THR A 181 -6.72 -10.03 6.00
N GLU A 182 -5.49 -10.13 6.53
CA GLU A 182 -5.17 -10.99 7.68
C GLU A 182 -5.94 -10.56 8.94
N ARG A 183 -6.12 -9.26 9.16
CA ARG A 183 -6.96 -8.72 10.24
C ARG A 183 -8.40 -9.18 10.10
N VAL A 184 -8.95 -9.14 8.89
CA VAL A 184 -10.30 -9.66 8.60
C VAL A 184 -10.36 -11.15 8.90
N PHE A 185 -9.39 -11.96 8.47
CA PHE A 185 -9.35 -13.39 8.78
C PHE A 185 -9.23 -13.68 10.28
N SER A 186 -8.44 -12.89 11.02
CA SER A 186 -8.34 -13.00 12.47
C SER A 186 -9.68 -12.71 13.15
N ILE A 187 -10.40 -11.67 12.71
CA ILE A 187 -11.76 -11.36 13.20
C ILE A 187 -12.72 -12.51 12.87
N ILE A 188 -12.67 -13.04 11.65
CA ILE A 188 -13.49 -14.20 11.23
C ILE A 188 -13.24 -15.38 12.16
N ASN A 189 -11.98 -15.75 12.40
CA ASN A 189 -11.63 -16.89 13.24
C ASN A 189 -12.09 -16.72 14.69
N ASN A 190 -12.13 -15.48 15.20
CA ASN A 190 -12.65 -15.19 16.54
C ASN A 190 -14.19 -15.26 16.61
N ILE A 191 -14.89 -14.91 15.54
CA ILE A 191 -16.36 -14.95 15.48
C ILE A 191 -16.85 -16.37 15.17
N TRP A 192 -16.16 -17.07 14.27
CA TRP A 192 -16.51 -18.39 13.75
C TRP A 192 -15.95 -19.51 14.64
N THR A 193 -16.42 -19.57 15.88
CA THR A 193 -16.09 -20.63 16.83
C THR A 193 -17.06 -21.81 16.68
N SER A 194 -16.71 -22.99 17.23
CA SER A 194 -17.61 -24.16 17.26
C SER A 194 -18.95 -23.87 17.95
N GLU A 195 -18.95 -22.95 18.92
CA GLU A 195 -20.12 -22.47 19.65
C GLU A 195 -21.03 -21.57 18.81
N MET A 196 -20.49 -20.92 17.78
CA MET A 196 -21.18 -20.02 16.84
C MET A 196 -21.34 -20.63 15.43
N SER A 197 -21.32 -21.98 15.35
CA SER A 197 -21.36 -22.74 14.09
C SER A 197 -22.66 -22.59 13.26
N GLN A 198 -23.67 -21.90 13.78
CA GLN A 198 -24.95 -21.64 13.11
C GLN A 198 -25.03 -20.26 12.43
N LEU A 199 -23.96 -19.46 12.46
CA LEU A 199 -23.93 -18.18 11.74
C LEU A 199 -23.99 -18.42 10.21
N THR A 200 -24.90 -17.73 9.53
CA THR A 200 -24.89 -17.68 8.07
C THR A 200 -23.74 -16.81 7.57
N VAL A 201 -23.33 -17.02 6.32
CA VAL A 201 -22.27 -16.23 5.68
C VAL A 201 -22.68 -14.76 5.58
N GLU A 202 -23.96 -14.47 5.34
CA GLU A 202 -24.52 -13.12 5.27
C GLU A 202 -24.38 -12.39 6.61
N ASN A 203 -24.75 -13.07 7.71
CA ASN A 203 -24.62 -12.51 9.06
C ASN A 203 -23.17 -12.29 9.44
N LEU A 204 -22.29 -13.25 9.12
CA LEU A 204 -20.86 -13.11 9.34
C LEU A 204 -20.29 -11.90 8.57
N LYS A 205 -20.63 -11.74 7.29
CA LYS A 205 -20.22 -10.57 6.48
C LYS A 205 -20.68 -9.26 7.10
N ALA A 206 -21.94 -9.18 7.53
CA ALA A 206 -22.49 -7.98 8.18
C ALA A 206 -21.75 -7.66 9.48
N MET A 207 -21.47 -8.67 10.31
CA MET A 207 -20.71 -8.51 11.56
C MET A 207 -19.28 -8.00 11.31
N ILE A 208 -18.60 -8.55 10.31
CA ILE A 208 -17.26 -8.11 9.92
C ILE A 208 -17.31 -6.68 9.40
N ALA A 209 -18.26 -6.34 8.53
CA ALA A 209 -18.39 -4.98 7.99
C ALA A 209 -18.62 -3.95 9.11
N VAL A 210 -19.43 -4.28 10.12
CA VAL A 210 -19.61 -3.47 11.33
C VAL A 210 -18.28 -3.34 12.08
N ARG A 211 -17.61 -4.46 12.39
CA ARG A 211 -16.34 -4.48 13.16
C ARG A 211 -15.20 -3.73 12.48
N CYS A 212 -15.05 -3.87 11.17
CA CYS A 212 -13.94 -3.30 10.41
C CYS A 212 -14.16 -1.82 10.09
N ASN A 213 -15.40 -1.40 9.83
CA ASN A 213 -15.68 -0.03 9.36
C ASN A 213 -16.16 0.92 10.48
N LEU A 214 -16.68 0.38 11.59
CA LEU A 214 -17.07 1.18 12.75
C LEU A 214 -15.96 1.12 13.79
N GLY A 215 -14.92 1.92 13.58
CA GLY A 215 -13.80 2.09 14.53
C GLY A 215 -14.16 2.83 15.82
N ARG A 216 -15.45 2.88 16.17
CA ARG A 216 -15.99 3.58 17.33
C ARG A 216 -16.34 2.59 18.43
N SER A 217 -16.31 3.05 19.68
CA SER A 217 -16.82 2.24 20.78
C SER A 217 -18.33 2.02 20.62
N CYS A 218 -18.88 0.99 21.27
CA CYS A 218 -20.33 0.77 21.28
C CYS A 218 -21.10 1.99 21.83
N GLU A 219 -20.50 2.71 22.79
CA GLU A 219 -21.06 3.91 23.39
C GLU A 219 -21.12 5.08 22.39
N GLU A 220 -20.00 5.35 21.69
CA GLU A 220 -19.94 6.37 20.63
C GLU A 220 -20.85 6.04 19.46
N PHE A 221 -21.00 4.76 19.12
CA PHE A 221 -21.91 4.31 18.10
C PHE A 221 -23.36 4.53 18.53
N LEU A 222 -23.72 4.17 19.76
CA LEU A 222 -25.05 4.37 20.34
C LEU A 222 -25.45 5.85 20.30
N LEU A 223 -24.56 6.75 20.76
CA LEU A 223 -24.79 8.19 20.72
C LEU A 223 -25.04 8.68 19.28
N LYS A 224 -24.29 8.16 18.30
CA LYS A 224 -24.45 8.55 16.89
C LYS A 224 -25.77 8.07 16.28
N ILE A 225 -26.26 6.89 16.65
CA ILE A 225 -27.50 6.33 16.09
C ILE A 225 -28.76 6.85 16.78
N GLN A 226 -28.67 7.34 18.02
CA GLN A 226 -29.80 7.92 18.76
C GLN A 226 -30.45 9.09 18.02
N ASP A 227 -29.65 9.89 17.30
CA ASP A 227 -30.16 11.04 16.53
C ASP A 227 -30.67 10.64 15.13
N ASN A 228 -30.39 9.41 14.67
CA ASN A 228 -30.80 8.95 13.34
C ASN A 228 -32.16 8.23 13.39
N SER A 229 -33.23 9.03 13.46
CA SER A 229 -34.61 8.53 13.53
C SER A 229 -35.02 7.61 12.36
N GLY A 230 -34.44 7.80 11.17
CA GLY A 230 -34.68 6.95 10.01
C GLY A 230 -34.10 5.55 10.17
N LEU A 231 -32.87 5.46 10.68
CA LEU A 231 -32.23 4.19 11.00
C LEU A 231 -32.95 3.46 12.14
N LEU A 232 -33.31 4.17 13.21
CA LEU A 232 -34.04 3.59 14.35
C LEU A 232 -35.39 2.99 13.92
N LYS A 233 -36.14 3.69 13.05
CA LYS A 233 -37.39 3.17 12.48
C LYS A 233 -37.17 1.87 11.71
N LYS A 234 -36.10 1.76 10.92
CA LYS A 234 -35.75 0.53 10.20
C LYS A 234 -35.31 -0.60 11.13
N VAL A 235 -34.54 -0.31 12.18
CA VAL A 235 -34.14 -1.30 13.19
C VAL A 235 -35.36 -1.87 13.94
N HIS A 236 -36.36 -1.03 14.20
CA HIS A 236 -37.63 -1.44 14.81
C HIS A 236 -38.62 -2.05 13.81
N SER A 237 -38.37 -1.99 12.50
CA SER A 237 -39.28 -2.56 11.50
C SER A 237 -39.17 -4.09 11.48
N ALA A 238 -40.27 -4.74 11.10
CA ALA A 238 -40.33 -6.19 10.92
C ALA A 238 -39.65 -6.66 9.62
N GLU A 239 -39.24 -5.74 8.74
CA GLU A 239 -38.61 -6.05 7.44
C GLU A 239 -37.26 -6.76 7.60
N LYS A 240 -36.66 -6.72 8.78
CA LYS A 240 -35.44 -7.48 9.10
C LYS A 240 -35.66 -8.99 9.27
N TYR A 241 -36.91 -9.46 9.28
CA TYR A 241 -37.31 -10.86 9.45
C TYR A 241 -38.05 -11.44 8.23
N ILE A 242 -38.12 -10.69 7.13
CA ILE A 242 -38.76 -11.09 5.86
C ILE A 242 -37.67 -11.31 4.83
#